data_AF-A0A2X2X4I3-F1
#
_entry.id   AF-A0A2X2X4I3-F1
#
_cell.length_a   1.000
_cell.length_b   1.000
_cell.length_c   1.000
_cell.angle_alpha   90.00
_cell.angle_beta   90.00
_cell.angle_gamma   90.00
#
_symmetry.space_group_name_H-M   'P 1'
#
loop_
_entity.id
_entity.type
_entity.pdbx_description
1 polymer ?
#
loop_
_entity_poly.entity_id
_entity_poly.type
_entity_poly.pdbx_seq_one_letter_code
_entity_poly.pdbx_strand_id
1 'polypeptide(L)'
;MKNNPFLTVILLFCIQVLLIKYLDYIDFNVKIGEGLFLAFVCFFIPVISLILNGFMGESRYKKSFRYFTFFIIIISLLAFVALSYLGALGKAYQH
;
A
#
# COMPACT_ATOMS: atom_id res chain seq x y z
N MET A 1 -2.34 21.78 12.56
CA MET A 1 -2.55 20.59 11.70
C MET A 1 -2.02 20.75 10.27
N LYS A 2 -1.51 21.92 9.84
CA LYS A 2 -0.91 22.14 8.51
C LYS A 2 0.33 21.24 8.34
N ASN A 3 0.43 20.52 7.22
CA ASN A 3 1.55 19.63 6.83
C ASN A 3 1.79 18.43 7.77
N ASN A 4 0.73 17.68 8.12
CA ASN A 4 0.86 16.43 8.86
C ASN A 4 1.05 15.24 7.88
N PRO A 5 2.24 14.60 7.83
CA PRO A 5 2.53 13.53 6.87
C PRO A 5 1.72 12.26 7.15
N PHE A 6 1.25 12.04 8.39
CA PHE A 6 0.39 10.92 8.75
C PHE A 6 -0.98 11.03 8.06
N LEU A 7 -1.54 12.25 8.01
CA LEU A 7 -2.82 12.51 7.35
C LEU A 7 -2.71 12.24 5.85
N THR A 8 -1.58 12.62 5.23
CA THR A 8 -1.30 12.35 3.82
C THR A 8 -1.29 10.86 3.53
N VAL A 9 -0.61 10.04 4.35
CA VAL A 9 -0.58 8.59 4.17
C VAL A 9 -1.97 7.96 4.33
N ILE A 10 -2.76 8.41 5.30
CA ILE A 10 -4.14 7.93 5.49
C ILE A 10 -5.01 8.29 4.29
N LEU A 11 -4.91 9.52 3.79
CA LEU A 11 -5.67 9.96 2.63
C LEU A 11 -5.30 9.14 1.39
N LEU A 12 -4.00 8.87 1.18
CA LEU A 12 -3.52 8.01 0.10
C LEU A 12 -4.07 6.58 0.22
N PHE A 13 -4.15 6.03 1.44
CA PHE A 13 -4.78 4.74 1.67
C PHE A 13 -6.26 4.74 1.25
N CYS A 14 -7.02 5.76 1.65
CA CYS A 14 -8.42 5.92 1.25
C CYS A 14 -8.59 6.01 -0.28
N ILE A 15 -7.75 6.83 -0.94
CA ILE A 15 -7.78 6.99 -2.40
C ILE A 15 -7.46 5.66 -3.08
N GLN A 16 -6.47 4.90 -2.60
CA GLN A 16 -6.12 3.62 -3.18
C GLN A 16 -7.25 2.60 -3.07
N VAL A 17 -7.92 2.51 -1.91
CA VAL A 17 -9.08 1.63 -1.72
C VAL A 17 -10.23 2.01 -2.66
N LEU A 18 -10.53 3.31 -2.77
CA LEU A 18 -11.55 3.80 -3.70
C LEU A 18 -11.20 3.49 -5.15
N LEU A 19 -9.94 3.66 -5.54
CA LEU A 19 -9.46 3.35 -6.89
C LEU A 19 -9.62 1.86 -7.21
N ILE A 20 -9.26 0.97 -6.28
CA ILE A 20 -9.45 -0.48 -6.46
C ILE A 20 -10.93 -0.80 -6.66
N LYS A 21 -11.82 -0.24 -5.83
CA LYS A 21 -13.27 -0.44 -5.97
C LYS A 21 -13.84 0.11 -7.26
N TYR A 22 -13.33 1.25 -7.71
CA TYR A 22 -13.74 1.85 -8.97
C TYR A 22 -13.29 1.03 -10.18
N LEU A 23 -12.05 0.51 -10.17
CA LEU A 23 -11.54 -0.36 -11.23
C LEU A 23 -12.31 -1.69 -11.30
N ASP A 24 -12.66 -2.25 -10.15
CA ASP A 24 -13.52 -3.44 -10.01
C ASP A 24 -14.93 -3.16 -10.56
N TYR A 25 -15.51 -1.99 -10.25
CA TYR A 25 -16.83 -1.59 -10.72
C TYR A 25 -16.92 -1.42 -12.25
N ILE A 26 -15.86 -0.90 -12.89
CA ILE A 26 -15.84 -0.66 -14.34
C ILE A 26 -15.55 -1.94 -15.13
N ASP A 27 -15.38 -3.09 -14.46
CA ASP A 27 -14.99 -4.37 -15.06
C ASP A 27 -13.81 -4.17 -16.02
N PHE A 28 -12.86 -3.31 -15.59
CA PHE A 28 -11.63 -3.13 -16.30
C PHE A 28 -10.87 -4.44 -16.09
N ASN A 29 -11.11 -5.36 -17.02
CA ASN A 29 -10.52 -6.69 -17.14
C ASN A 29 -9.03 -6.54 -17.53
N VAL A 30 -8.32 -5.65 -16.82
CA VAL A 30 -6.90 -5.49 -16.97
C VAL A 30 -6.33 -6.81 -16.50
N LYS A 31 -5.84 -7.61 -17.45
CA LYS A 31 -4.98 -8.77 -17.21
C LYS A 31 -3.63 -8.29 -16.64
N ILE A 32 -3.64 -7.46 -15.61
CA ILE A 32 -2.49 -7.26 -14.74
C ILE A 32 -2.31 -8.63 -14.12
N GLY A 33 -1.22 -9.32 -14.45
CA GLY A 33 -0.92 -10.62 -13.84
C GLY A 33 -1.13 -10.49 -12.34
N GLU A 34 -1.92 -11.40 -11.75
CA GLU A 34 -2.46 -11.22 -10.40
C GLU A 34 -1.39 -10.81 -9.38
N GLY A 35 -0.17 -11.33 -9.50
CA GLY A 35 0.97 -10.96 -8.65
C GLY A 35 1.44 -9.50 -8.80
N LEU A 36 1.32 -8.89 -9.97
CA LEU A 36 1.68 -7.49 -10.24
C LEU A 36 0.66 -6.53 -9.63
N PHE A 37 -0.63 -6.86 -9.71
CA PHE A 37 -1.69 -6.11 -9.04
C PHE A 37 -1.53 -6.19 -7.52
N LEU A 38 -1.27 -7.39 -7.01
CA LEU A 38 -1.04 -7.64 -5.58
C LEU A 38 0.18 -6.87 -5.05
N ALA A 39 1.30 -6.91 -5.78
CA ALA A 39 2.49 -6.14 -5.45
C ALA A 39 2.21 -4.63 -5.46
N PHE A 40 1.48 -4.12 -6.46
CA PHE A 40 1.10 -2.71 -6.50
C PHE A 40 0.25 -2.32 -5.28
N VAL A 41 -0.74 -3.13 -4.93
CA VAL A 41 -1.59 -2.86 -3.75
C VAL A 41 -0.77 -2.84 -2.46
N CYS A 42 0.12 -3.82 -2.26
CA CYS A 42 0.91 -3.91 -1.03
C CYS A 42 2.01 -2.84 -0.91
N PHE A 43 2.67 -2.47 -2.00
CA PHE A 43 3.89 -1.66 -1.95
C PHE A 43 3.72 -0.18 -2.34
N PHE A 44 2.60 0.22 -2.94
CA PHE A 44 2.38 1.62 -3.34
C PHE A 44 2.48 2.62 -2.18
N ILE A 45 1.76 2.37 -1.08
CA ILE A 45 1.78 3.24 0.11
C ILE A 45 3.14 3.23 0.84
N PRO A 46 3.81 2.09 1.04
CA PRO A 46 5.18 2.07 1.55
C PRO A 46 6.15 2.90 0.73
N VAL A 47 6.09 2.80 -0.61
CA VAL A 47 6.95 3.57 -1.52
C VAL A 47 6.68 5.07 -1.38
N ILE A 48 5.42 5.49 -1.38
CA ILE A 48 5.09 6.92 -1.19
C ILE A 48 5.51 7.40 0.20
N SER A 49 5.35 6.58 1.23
CA SER A 49 5.80 6.94 2.59
C SER A 49 7.33 7.13 2.66
N LEU A 50 8.10 6.30 1.95
CA LEU A 50 9.56 6.47 1.81
C LEU A 50 9.91 7.78 1.10
N ILE A 51 9.22 8.08 -0.01
CA ILE A 51 9.42 9.32 -0.77
C ILE A 51 9.13 10.52 0.13
N LEU A 52 7.97 10.54 0.81
CA LEU A 52 7.60 11.61 1.74
C LEU A 52 8.61 11.76 2.89
N ASN A 53 9.14 10.66 3.41
CA ASN A 53 10.16 10.69 4.46
C ASN A 53 11.48 11.28 3.95
N GLY A 54 11.84 11.06 2.68
CA GLY A 54 13.03 11.66 2.05
C GLY A 54 12.90 13.17 1.83
N PHE A 55 11.70 13.66 1.48
CA PHE A 55 11.42 15.09 1.31
C PHE A 55 11.11 15.83 2.62
N MET A 56 10.89 15.10 3.72
CA MET A 56 10.77 15.70 5.06
C MET A 56 12.13 16.19 5.55
N GLY A 57 12.37 17.50 5.41
CA GLY A 57 13.45 18.24 6.07
C GLY A 57 13.38 18.17 7.61
N GLU A 58 14.03 19.08 8.34
CA GLU A 58 13.90 19.16 9.80
C GLU A 58 12.49 19.60 10.21
N SER A 59 11.57 18.64 10.29
CA SER A 59 10.23 18.86 10.79
C SER A 59 10.06 18.19 12.16
N ARG A 60 9.14 18.74 12.95
CA ARG A 60 8.73 18.19 14.26
C ARG A 60 8.30 16.71 14.18
N TYR A 61 7.86 16.24 13.00
CA TYR A 61 7.36 14.88 12.81
C TYR A 61 8.39 13.91 12.21
N LYS A 62 9.59 14.36 11.84
CA LYS A 62 10.58 13.53 11.09
C LYS A 62 10.90 12.21 11.77
N LYS A 63 11.18 12.24 13.08
CA LYS A 63 11.54 11.03 13.84
C LYS A 63 10.37 10.05 13.90
N SER A 64 9.18 10.52 14.26
CA SER A 64 7.99 9.67 14.38
C SER A 64 7.53 9.13 13.02
N PHE A 65 7.59 9.94 11.97
CA PHE A 65 7.21 9.52 10.62
C PHE A 65 8.19 8.49 10.04
N ARG A 66 9.48 8.58 10.36
CA ARG A 66 10.47 7.58 9.99
C ARG A 66 10.14 6.20 10.58
N TYR A 67 9.81 6.13 11.87
CA TYR A 67 9.39 4.87 12.50
C TYR A 67 8.09 4.33 11.90
N PHE A 68 7.12 5.20 11.64
CA PHE A 68 5.88 4.83 10.97
C PHE A 68 6.10 4.30 9.55
N THR A 69 7.03 4.89 8.81
CA THR A 69 7.41 4.42 7.48
C THR A 69 8.00 3.01 7.55
N PHE A 70 8.91 2.74 8.50
CA PHE A 70 9.42 1.38 8.72
C PHE A 70 8.32 0.39 9.10
N PHE A 71 7.40 0.80 9.98
CA PHE A 71 6.26 -0.02 10.37
C PHE A 71 5.37 -0.40 9.18
N ILE A 72 5.05 0.57 8.31
CA ILE A 72 4.28 0.33 7.09
C ILE A 72 5.00 -0.64 6.15
N ILE A 73 6.32 -0.52 6.00
CA ILE A 73 7.13 -1.44 5.17
C ILE A 73 7.04 -2.87 5.70
N ILE A 74 7.14 -3.07 7.01
CA ILE A 74 7.03 -4.40 7.61
C ILE A 74 5.64 -4.99 7.39
N ILE A 75 4.58 -4.21 7.65
CA ILE A 75 3.20 -4.67 7.44
C ILE A 75 2.93 -5.02 5.99
N SER A 76 3.41 -4.22 5.04
CA SER A 76 3.21 -4.48 3.62
C SER A 76 3.92 -5.75 3.16
N LEU A 77 5.12 -6.04 3.67
CA LEU A 77 5.80 -7.32 3.44
C LEU A 77 4.99 -8.50 3.98
N LEU A 78 4.51 -8.40 5.24
CA LEU A 78 3.68 -9.45 5.84
C LEU A 78 2.38 -9.66 5.07
N ALA A 79 1.69 -8.58 4.69
CA ALA A 79 0.45 -8.62 3.92
C ALA A 79 0.68 -9.25 2.54
N PHE A 80 1.78 -8.88 1.86
CA PHE A 80 2.14 -9.45 0.56
C PHE A 80 2.35 -10.96 0.64
N VAL A 81 3.10 -11.44 1.65
CA VAL A 81 3.32 -12.88 1.87
C VAL A 81 2.00 -13.60 2.17
N ALA A 82 1.19 -13.06 3.09
CA ALA A 82 -0.08 -13.65 3.47
C ALA A 82 -1.06 -13.74 2.29
N LEU A 83 -1.21 -12.66 1.52
CA LEU A 83 -2.10 -12.64 0.36
C LEU A 83 -1.59 -13.51 -0.79
N SER A 84 -0.27 -13.57 -1.01
CA SER A 84 0.31 -14.47 -2.01
C SER A 84 0.07 -15.94 -1.65
N TYR A 85 0.23 -16.29 -0.37
CA TYR A 85 -0.06 -17.63 0.13
C TYR A 85 -1.55 -17.98 0.00
N LEU A 86 -2.45 -17.07 0.40
CA LEU A 86 -3.90 -17.24 0.25
C LEU A 86 -4.33 -17.36 -1.22
N GLY A 87 -3.74 -16.57 -2.12
CA GLY A 87 -4.00 -16.66 -3.56
C GLY A 87 -3.58 -18.00 -4.14
N ALA A 88 -2.41 -18.52 -3.74
CA ALA A 88 -1.95 -19.85 -4.14
C ALA A 88 -2.86 -20.97 -3.61
N LEU A 89 -3.29 -20.88 -2.35
CA LEU A 89 -4.26 -21.79 -1.74
C LEU A 89 -5.62 -21.77 -2.45
N GLY A 90 -6.13 -20.59 -2.77
CA GLY A 90 -7.40 -20.43 -3.47
C GLY A 90 -7.39 -21.14 -4.82
N LYS A 91 -6.29 -21.03 -5.58
CA LYS A 91 -6.12 -21.76 -6.84
C LYS A 91 -6.01 -23.27 -6.65
N ALA A 92 -5.33 -23.72 -5.60
CA ALA A 92 -5.19 -25.15 -5.31
C ALA A 92 -6.52 -25.82 -4.93
N TYR A 93 -7.43 -25.08 -4.29
CA TYR A 93 -8.78 -25.56 -3.91
C TYR A 93 -9.86 -25.34 -4.98
N GLN A 94 -9.56 -24.60 -6.06
CA GLN A 94 -10.47 -24.44 -7.21
C GLN A 94 -10.36 -25.59 -8.24
N HIS A 95 -9.54 -26.60 -7.97
CA HIS A 95 -9.49 -27.87 -8.71
C HIS A 95 -10.47 -28.91 -8.17
#